data_AF-A0A6P6LUJ8-F1
#
_entry.id   AF-A0A6P6LUJ8-F1
#
_cell.length_a   1.000
_cell.length_b   1.000
_cell.length_c   1.000
_cell.angle_alpha   90.00
_cell.angle_beta   90.00
_cell.angle_gamma   90.00
#
_symmetry.space_group_name_H-M   'P 1'
#
loop_
_entity.id
_entity.type
_entity.pdbx_description
1 polymer ?
#
loop_
_entity_poly.entity_id
_entity_poly.type
_entity_poly.pdbx_seq_one_letter_code
_entity_poly.pdbx_strand_id
1 'polypeptide(L)'
;MVGVLLFAYITVNLFLKCQGQTIHQAKIFSENTEVPEGGRLEVTCSTFGFTVKAVYSYLCKNGKAILMKKGTTRQDTTFKIERIEMNASGNYSCVFSEEQLEITKVSGYGQNYIFINVIESFIYAQIHLLKPEVPVGSDAEFNCSTSKPLNKNQSKNMILAYLIKNGTPVEVNIWDTEKMMTTFTLRDVRIEDAGTYSCVILLNILPYHGMRLHQNITVNLEITVNSSINKVIIVTTCSIIVLLFSLFLGIWALIRKRGCLRINVERSSNNETELRGTEIYYEEVHNPHTSDTGDTQHVVWSASEFADSSESDEDYNDVGSITV
;
A
#
# COMPACT_ATOMS: atom_id res chain seq x y z
N MET A 1 -41.46 -33.46 60.14
CA MET A 1 -42.09 -32.24 59.59
C MET A 1 -41.20 -31.00 59.65
N VAL A 2 -40.35 -30.83 60.66
CA VAL A 2 -39.42 -29.68 60.79
C VAL A 2 -38.33 -29.65 59.70
N GLY A 3 -37.81 -30.81 59.27
CA GLY A 3 -36.76 -30.89 58.24
C GLY A 3 -37.21 -30.46 56.83
N VAL A 4 -38.50 -30.63 56.50
CA VAL A 4 -39.05 -30.23 55.20
C VAL A 4 -39.22 -28.71 55.11
N LEU A 5 -39.58 -28.06 56.22
CA LEU A 5 -39.67 -26.61 56.32
C LEU A 5 -38.29 -25.93 56.27
N LEU A 6 -37.26 -26.56 56.85
CA LEU A 6 -35.88 -26.06 56.76
C LEU A 6 -35.29 -26.20 55.35
N PHE A 7 -35.54 -27.33 54.67
CA PHE A 7 -35.12 -27.49 53.27
C PHE A 7 -35.86 -26.52 52.34
N ALA A 8 -37.17 -26.29 52.56
CA ALA A 8 -37.93 -25.29 51.81
C ALA A 8 -37.46 -23.85 52.10
N TYR A 9 -37.07 -23.54 53.34
CA TYR A 9 -36.54 -22.22 53.69
C TYR A 9 -35.13 -21.99 53.08
N ILE A 10 -34.29 -23.03 53.05
CA ILE A 10 -32.97 -22.97 52.42
C ILE A 10 -33.13 -22.88 50.89
N THR A 11 -34.03 -23.64 50.26
CA THR A 11 -34.25 -23.54 48.80
C THR A 11 -34.92 -22.24 48.39
N VAL A 12 -35.84 -21.68 49.18
CA VAL A 12 -36.45 -20.36 48.92
C VAL A 12 -35.43 -19.23 49.11
N ASN A 13 -34.57 -19.28 50.12
CA ASN A 13 -33.47 -18.31 50.26
C ASN A 13 -32.35 -18.51 49.23
N LEU A 14 -32.14 -19.73 48.73
CA LEU A 14 -31.19 -20.01 47.64
C LEU A 14 -31.76 -19.56 46.28
N PHE A 15 -33.09 -19.55 46.10
CA PHE A 15 -33.76 -19.01 44.91
C PHE A 15 -33.94 -17.48 44.93
N LEU A 16 -33.92 -16.84 46.10
CA LEU A 16 -33.95 -15.37 46.22
C LEU A 16 -32.61 -14.68 45.91
N LYS A 17 -31.57 -15.46 45.58
CA LYS A 17 -30.29 -14.95 45.07
C LYS A 17 -30.19 -15.03 43.54
N CYS A 18 -31.32 -14.99 42.84
CA CYS A 18 -31.34 -14.51 41.46
C CYS A 18 -31.01 -13.01 41.46
N GLN A 19 -29.73 -12.66 41.69
CA GLN A 19 -29.20 -11.35 41.36
C GLN A 19 -29.33 -11.20 39.84
N GLY A 20 -30.44 -10.63 39.40
CA GLY A 20 -30.48 -10.01 38.08
C GLY A 20 -29.42 -8.92 38.11
N GLN A 21 -28.32 -9.12 37.36
CA GLN A 21 -27.30 -8.11 37.20
C GLN A 21 -27.97 -6.80 36.78
N THR A 22 -27.91 -5.78 37.63
CA THR A 22 -28.60 -4.52 37.42
C THR A 22 -27.81 -3.66 36.43
N ILE A 23 -28.33 -3.58 35.21
CA ILE A 23 -27.81 -2.72 34.15
C ILE A 23 -28.65 -1.45 34.12
N HIS A 24 -27.97 -0.31 34.15
CA HIS A 24 -28.58 1.03 34.14
C HIS A 24 -28.27 1.75 32.82
N GLN A 25 -29.17 2.64 32.42
CA GLN A 25 -29.04 3.40 31.17
C GLN A 25 -28.14 4.63 31.35
N ALA A 26 -27.18 4.82 30.44
CA ALA A 26 -26.34 6.01 30.35
C ALA A 26 -26.68 6.83 29.09
N LYS A 27 -26.24 8.09 29.07
CA LYS A 27 -26.26 8.92 27.86
C LYS A 27 -24.99 8.69 27.05
N ILE A 28 -25.10 8.77 25.73
CA ILE A 28 -23.97 8.72 24.80
C ILE A 28 -23.84 10.02 24.02
N PHE A 29 -22.60 10.44 23.80
CA PHE A 29 -22.21 11.61 23.01
C PHE A 29 -21.05 11.27 22.08
N SER A 30 -21.00 11.92 20.92
CA SER A 30 -19.86 11.90 20.02
C SER A 30 -19.77 13.25 19.33
N GLU A 31 -18.56 13.77 19.14
CA GLU A 31 -18.32 14.97 18.32
C GLU A 31 -18.49 14.67 16.83
N ASN A 32 -18.12 13.46 16.41
CA ASN A 32 -18.18 13.02 15.02
C ASN A 32 -19.02 11.75 14.91
N THR A 33 -20.10 11.79 14.12
CA THR A 33 -20.93 10.62 13.80
C THR A 33 -20.56 10.00 12.46
N GLU A 34 -19.77 10.70 11.65
CA GLU A 34 -19.20 10.19 10.41
C GLU A 34 -17.69 10.05 10.54
N VAL A 35 -17.19 8.83 10.36
CA VAL A 35 -15.77 8.49 10.59
C VAL A 35 -15.23 7.72 9.38
N PRO A 36 -14.10 8.14 8.78
CA PRO A 36 -13.49 7.39 7.69
C PRO A 36 -12.92 6.06 8.20
N GLU A 37 -13.03 5.02 7.39
CA GLU A 37 -12.48 3.68 7.68
C GLU A 37 -10.98 3.75 8.00
N GLY A 38 -10.52 2.93 8.94
CA GLY A 38 -9.17 2.98 9.49
C GLY A 38 -8.92 4.19 10.41
N GLY A 39 -9.89 5.10 10.53
CA GLY A 39 -9.84 6.26 11.42
C GLY A 39 -10.13 5.90 12.88
N ARG A 40 -10.29 6.95 13.69
CA ARG A 40 -10.52 6.85 15.14
C ARG A 40 -11.91 7.35 15.50
N LEU A 41 -12.69 6.51 16.16
CA LEU A 41 -13.97 6.89 16.75
C LEU A 41 -13.76 7.14 18.25
N GLU A 42 -14.17 8.32 18.72
CA GLU A 42 -14.28 8.63 20.14
C GLU A 42 -15.74 8.80 20.53
N VAL A 43 -16.20 8.05 21.53
CA VAL A 43 -17.56 8.17 22.07
C VAL A 43 -17.50 8.29 23.58
N THR A 44 -18.34 9.17 24.12
CA THR A 44 -18.36 9.51 25.53
C THR A 44 -19.67 9.06 26.15
N CYS A 45 -19.57 8.20 27.16
CA CYS A 45 -20.71 7.74 27.96
C CYS A 45 -20.80 8.56 29.24
N SER A 46 -21.95 9.17 29.50
CA SER A 46 -22.21 9.90 30.74
C SER A 46 -23.18 9.13 31.64
N THR A 47 -22.74 8.91 32.88
CA THR A 47 -23.55 8.37 33.98
C THR A 47 -23.97 9.47 34.95
N PHE A 48 -23.98 10.73 34.50
CA PHE A 48 -24.30 11.86 35.36
C PHE A 48 -25.73 11.72 35.93
N GLY A 49 -25.87 11.92 37.24
CA GLY A 49 -27.14 11.76 37.97
C GLY A 49 -27.24 10.49 38.83
N PHE A 50 -26.26 9.59 38.76
CA PHE A 50 -26.19 8.40 39.62
C PHE A 50 -25.21 8.58 40.79
N THR A 51 -25.52 8.00 41.95
CA THR A 51 -24.83 8.28 43.24
C THR A 51 -23.85 7.19 43.69
N VAL A 52 -23.64 6.14 42.89
CA VAL A 52 -22.79 4.98 43.23
C VAL A 52 -21.30 5.24 43.02
N LYS A 53 -20.41 4.58 43.76
CA LYS A 53 -18.97 4.98 43.80
C LYS A 53 -18.12 4.44 42.64
N ALA A 54 -18.47 3.29 42.07
CA ALA A 54 -17.78 2.69 40.93
C ALA A 54 -18.81 2.25 39.90
N VAL A 55 -18.55 2.54 38.63
CA VAL A 55 -19.41 2.14 37.52
C VAL A 55 -18.56 1.53 36.42
N TYR A 56 -18.97 0.36 35.95
CA TYR A 56 -18.46 -0.23 34.73
C TYR A 56 -19.36 0.25 33.61
N SER A 57 -18.83 1.09 32.73
CA SER A 57 -19.52 1.58 31.55
C SER A 57 -19.33 0.58 30.41
N TYR A 58 -20.39 0.36 29.64
CA TYR A 58 -20.37 -0.51 28.45
C TYR A 58 -20.83 0.29 27.26
N LEU A 59 -20.01 0.28 26.21
CA LEU A 59 -20.42 0.76 24.90
C LEU A 59 -21.16 -0.37 24.19
N CYS A 60 -22.40 -0.14 23.81
CA CYS A 60 -23.25 -1.11 23.14
C CYS A 60 -23.46 -0.72 21.68
N LYS A 61 -23.26 -1.68 20.76
CA LYS A 61 -23.63 -1.57 19.35
C LYS A 61 -24.82 -2.47 19.07
N ASN A 62 -25.90 -1.90 18.53
CA ASN A 62 -27.16 -2.59 18.25
C ASN A 62 -27.68 -3.38 19.48
N GLY A 63 -27.58 -2.78 20.66
CA GLY A 63 -28.07 -3.35 21.93
C GLY A 63 -27.16 -4.38 22.60
N LYS A 64 -25.99 -4.71 22.03
CA LYS A 64 -25.00 -5.64 22.63
C LYS A 64 -23.74 -4.90 23.00
N ALA A 65 -23.19 -5.15 24.19
CA ALA A 65 -21.93 -4.56 24.60
C ALA A 65 -20.77 -5.06 23.71
N ILE A 66 -19.90 -4.14 23.32
CA ILE A 66 -18.70 -4.41 22.52
C ILE A 66 -17.42 -4.02 23.26
N LEU A 67 -17.50 -3.04 24.17
CA LEU A 67 -16.38 -2.56 24.97
C LEU A 67 -16.87 -2.26 26.39
N MET A 68 -15.96 -2.35 27.35
CA MET A 68 -16.21 -2.03 28.75
C MET A 68 -15.03 -1.27 29.32
N LYS A 69 -15.33 -0.28 30.17
CA LYS A 69 -14.32 0.52 30.85
C LYS A 69 -14.80 0.87 32.24
N LYS A 70 -13.93 0.71 33.22
CA LYS A 70 -14.19 1.13 34.59
C LYS A 70 -14.09 2.66 34.67
N GLY A 71 -15.11 3.27 35.23
CA GLY A 71 -15.21 4.71 35.46
C GLY A 71 -15.69 5.05 36.87
N THR A 72 -15.97 6.33 37.09
CA THR A 72 -16.58 6.85 38.32
C THR A 72 -17.85 7.62 37.96
N THR A 73 -18.86 7.65 38.83
CA THR A 73 -20.19 8.22 38.51
C THR A 73 -20.22 9.71 38.21
N ARG A 74 -19.13 10.43 38.49
CA ARG A 74 -19.00 11.88 38.29
C ARG A 74 -18.12 12.25 37.10
N GLN A 75 -17.61 11.26 36.38
CA GLN A 75 -16.78 11.47 35.20
C GLN A 75 -17.34 10.70 34.04
N ASP A 76 -17.42 11.39 32.90
CA ASP A 76 -17.79 10.73 31.67
C ASP A 76 -16.70 9.73 31.28
N THR A 77 -17.13 8.59 30.75
CA THR A 77 -16.25 7.54 30.29
C THR A 77 -16.10 7.61 28.77
N THR A 78 -14.93 8.00 28.29
CA THR A 78 -14.62 8.01 26.86
C THR A 78 -14.05 6.66 26.41
N PHE A 79 -14.66 6.11 25.36
CA PHE A 79 -14.21 4.96 24.58
C PHE A 79 -13.54 5.45 23.29
N LYS A 80 -12.46 4.78 22.92
CA LYS A 80 -11.67 5.08 21.73
C LYS A 80 -11.53 3.80 20.92
N ILE A 81 -12.05 3.80 19.71
CA ILE A 81 -11.93 2.68 18.76
C ILE A 81 -10.97 3.15 17.67
N GLU A 82 -9.76 2.61 17.70
CA GLU A 82 -8.75 2.85 16.66
C GLU A 82 -8.99 1.92 15.47
N ARG A 83 -8.64 2.39 14.27
CA ARG A 83 -8.74 1.61 13.01
C ARG A 83 -10.15 1.04 12.81
N ILE A 84 -11.16 1.90 12.89
CA ILE A 84 -12.56 1.49 12.76
C ILE A 84 -12.86 0.95 11.36
N GLU A 85 -13.54 -0.20 11.27
CA GLU A 85 -13.89 -0.86 10.01
C GLU A 85 -15.28 -0.46 9.52
N MET A 86 -15.55 -0.62 8.21
CA MET A 86 -16.88 -0.38 7.61
C MET A 86 -18.02 -1.10 8.32
N ASN A 87 -17.78 -2.34 8.78
CA ASN A 87 -18.78 -3.13 9.48
C ASN A 87 -19.17 -2.54 10.85
N ALA A 88 -18.41 -1.58 11.38
CA ALA A 88 -18.67 -0.94 12.66
C ALA A 88 -19.84 0.05 12.60
N SER A 89 -20.26 0.47 11.40
CA SER A 89 -21.47 1.30 11.22
C SER A 89 -22.69 0.72 11.96
N GLY A 90 -23.47 1.59 12.59
CA GLY A 90 -24.69 1.17 13.32
C GLY A 90 -25.08 2.08 14.46
N ASN A 91 -26.05 1.63 15.26
CA ASN A 91 -26.56 2.37 16.40
C ASN A 91 -25.75 2.04 17.65
N TYR A 92 -25.17 3.07 18.26
CA TYR A 92 -24.41 2.98 19.48
C TYR A 92 -25.19 3.59 20.65
N SER A 93 -25.09 2.97 21.83
CA SER A 93 -25.65 3.47 23.08
C SER A 93 -24.76 3.08 24.25
N CYS A 94 -24.98 3.68 25.43
CA CYS A 94 -24.22 3.35 26.63
C CYS A 94 -25.12 2.81 27.74
N VAL A 95 -24.61 1.80 28.45
CA VAL A 95 -25.19 1.32 29.71
C VAL A 95 -24.07 1.20 30.74
N PHE A 96 -24.43 1.02 32.01
CA PHE A 96 -23.44 0.81 33.07
C PHE A 96 -23.97 -0.07 34.19
N SER A 97 -23.07 -0.62 35.00
CA SER A 97 -23.39 -1.43 36.18
C SER A 97 -22.44 -1.12 37.33
N GLU A 98 -22.84 -1.46 38.55
CA GLU A 98 -21.98 -1.32 39.74
C GLU A 98 -20.92 -2.43 39.80
N GLU A 99 -21.30 -3.64 39.40
CA GLU A 99 -20.42 -4.80 39.34
C GLU A 99 -19.86 -5.00 37.92
N GLN A 100 -18.68 -5.59 37.81
CA GLN A 100 -18.11 -5.94 36.52
C GLN A 100 -18.85 -7.13 35.95
N LEU A 101 -19.46 -6.96 34.78
CA LEU A 101 -20.14 -8.01 34.04
C LEU A 101 -19.30 -8.39 32.83
N GLU A 102 -19.38 -9.64 32.40
CA GLU A 102 -18.78 -10.08 31.14
C GLU A 102 -19.47 -9.37 29.97
N ILE A 103 -18.69 -8.80 29.06
CA ILE A 103 -19.20 -8.03 27.90
C ILE A 103 -20.23 -8.84 27.10
N THR A 104 -20.01 -10.14 26.91
CA THR A 104 -20.90 -11.03 26.15
C THR A 104 -22.28 -11.24 26.79
N LYS A 105 -22.40 -10.98 28.10
CA LYS A 105 -23.65 -11.10 28.88
C LYS A 105 -24.40 -9.77 29.00
N VAL A 106 -23.80 -8.67 28.56
CA VAL A 106 -24.42 -7.34 28.65
C VAL A 106 -25.17 -7.02 27.37
N SER A 107 -26.49 -6.95 27.51
CA SER A 107 -27.40 -6.40 26.50
C SER A 107 -28.25 -5.31 27.11
N GLY A 108 -28.43 -4.21 26.39
CA GLY A 108 -29.24 -3.09 26.87
C GLY A 108 -29.19 -1.91 25.92
N TYR A 109 -30.12 -1.00 26.13
CA TYR A 109 -30.21 0.27 25.41
C TYR A 109 -30.03 1.40 26.40
N GLY A 110 -29.15 2.33 26.06
CA GLY A 110 -28.96 3.56 26.83
C GLY A 110 -30.17 4.49 26.77
N GLN A 111 -30.03 5.67 27.38
CA GLN A 111 -31.07 6.70 27.38
C GLN A 111 -31.28 7.31 25.99
N ASN A 112 -30.24 7.30 25.17
CA ASN A 112 -30.25 7.71 23.78
C ASN A 112 -29.33 6.81 22.95
N TYR A 113 -29.42 6.93 21.64
CA TYR A 113 -28.52 6.30 20.68
C TYR A 113 -27.94 7.34 19.73
N ILE A 114 -26.75 7.06 19.20
CA ILE A 114 -26.15 7.78 18.07
C ILE A 114 -25.88 6.79 16.94
N PHE A 115 -26.19 7.19 15.72
CA PHE A 115 -25.82 6.41 14.54
C PHE A 115 -24.41 6.81 14.13
N ILE A 116 -23.48 5.85 14.13
CA ILE A 116 -22.14 6.04 13.59
C ILE A 116 -22.14 5.50 12.17
N ASN A 117 -21.74 6.37 11.24
CA ASN A 117 -21.56 6.07 9.82
C ASN A 117 -20.06 5.98 9.53
N VAL A 118 -19.56 4.76 9.31
CA VAL A 118 -18.19 4.56 8.82
C VAL A 118 -18.20 4.67 7.30
N ILE A 119 -17.44 5.61 6.77
CA ILE A 119 -17.36 5.91 5.33
C ILE A 119 -16.02 5.48 4.74
N GLU A 120 -15.91 5.49 3.42
CA GLU A 120 -14.64 5.24 2.73
C GLU A 120 -13.59 6.24 3.19
N SER A 121 -12.35 5.76 3.33
CA SER A 121 -11.21 6.57 3.79
C SER A 121 -10.61 7.44 2.71
N PHE A 122 -11.13 7.37 1.49
CA PHE A 122 -10.65 8.10 0.33
C PHE A 122 -11.80 8.70 -0.48
N ILE A 123 -11.46 9.72 -1.27
CA ILE A 123 -12.34 10.33 -2.26
C ILE A 123 -11.68 10.19 -3.62
N TYR A 124 -12.41 9.60 -4.59
CA TYR A 124 -12.00 9.64 -5.98
C TYR A 124 -12.05 11.07 -6.50
N ALA A 125 -10.90 11.58 -6.93
CA ALA A 125 -10.81 12.85 -7.61
C ALA A 125 -11.00 12.66 -9.11
N GLN A 126 -11.56 13.68 -9.76
CA GLN A 126 -11.43 13.81 -11.21
C GLN A 126 -9.95 13.98 -11.54
N ILE A 127 -9.51 13.37 -12.63
CA ILE A 127 -8.13 13.46 -13.11
C ILE A 127 -8.15 13.88 -14.57
N HIS A 128 -7.30 14.84 -14.90
CA HIS A 128 -7.12 15.36 -16.25
C HIS A 128 -5.63 15.39 -16.58
N LEU A 129 -5.27 14.81 -17.71
CA LEU A 129 -3.93 14.84 -18.24
C LEU A 129 -3.82 16.05 -19.18
N LEU A 130 -2.82 16.91 -18.99
CA LEU A 130 -2.68 18.12 -19.81
C LEU A 130 -2.38 17.80 -21.28
N LYS A 131 -1.60 16.74 -21.51
CA LYS A 131 -1.26 16.23 -22.85
C LYS A 131 -1.36 14.70 -22.83
N PRO A 132 -2.25 14.09 -23.63
CA PRO A 132 -2.44 12.64 -23.64
C PRO A 132 -1.19 11.90 -24.13
N GLU A 133 -0.45 12.52 -25.05
CA GLU A 133 0.80 12.00 -25.60
C GLU A 133 1.98 12.87 -25.15
N VAL A 134 2.93 12.28 -24.44
CA VAL A 134 4.11 12.96 -23.91
C VAL A 134 5.38 12.29 -24.45
N PRO A 135 6.33 13.04 -25.05
CA PRO A 135 7.54 12.42 -25.55
C PRO A 135 8.45 11.94 -24.42
N VAL A 136 9.21 10.86 -24.68
CA VAL A 136 10.21 10.34 -23.73
C VAL A 136 11.18 11.45 -23.30
N GLY A 137 11.45 11.54 -22.00
CA GLY A 137 12.32 12.55 -21.39
C GLY A 137 11.67 13.92 -21.24
N SER A 138 10.36 14.03 -21.40
CA SER A 138 9.58 15.24 -21.05
C SER A 138 8.77 15.00 -19.78
N ASP A 139 8.18 16.05 -19.25
CA ASP A 139 7.34 15.97 -18.05
C ASP A 139 5.86 15.72 -18.42
N ALA A 140 5.19 14.86 -17.66
CA ALA A 140 3.76 14.64 -17.72
C ALA A 140 3.06 15.25 -16.50
N GLU A 141 2.05 16.08 -16.73
CA GLU A 141 1.31 16.77 -15.67
C GLU A 141 -0.12 16.24 -15.56
N PHE A 142 -0.51 15.87 -14.34
CA PHE A 142 -1.84 15.39 -14.01
C PHE A 142 -2.52 16.37 -13.06
N ASN A 143 -3.65 16.93 -13.49
CA ASN A 143 -4.48 17.77 -12.64
C ASN A 143 -5.58 16.94 -12.01
N CYS A 144 -5.61 16.90 -10.69
CA CYS A 144 -6.68 16.29 -9.93
C CYS A 144 -7.58 17.34 -9.31
N SER A 145 -8.90 17.14 -9.34
CA SER A 145 -9.87 18.04 -8.70
C SER A 145 -11.05 17.26 -8.10
N THR A 146 -11.75 17.85 -7.14
CA THR A 146 -13.00 17.28 -6.63
C THR A 146 -14.03 18.36 -6.37
N SER A 147 -15.29 18.07 -6.69
CA SER A 147 -16.43 18.91 -6.30
C SER A 147 -17.01 18.50 -4.95
N LYS A 148 -16.57 17.35 -4.39
CA LYS A 148 -17.05 16.88 -3.09
C LYS A 148 -16.45 17.74 -1.98
N PRO A 149 -17.27 18.35 -1.11
CA PRO A 149 -16.76 19.14 0.00
C PRO A 149 -15.98 18.23 0.96
N LEU A 150 -14.71 18.57 1.21
CA LEU A 150 -13.91 17.93 2.25
C LEU A 150 -14.35 18.47 3.61
N ASN A 151 -14.68 17.57 4.54
CA ASN A 151 -15.20 17.96 5.84
C ASN A 151 -14.10 18.62 6.68
N LYS A 152 -14.17 19.95 6.82
CA LYS A 152 -13.16 20.77 7.51
C LYS A 152 -12.99 20.43 9.00
N ASN A 153 -13.93 19.69 9.59
CA ASN A 153 -13.89 19.28 11.00
C ASN A 153 -12.98 18.07 11.26
N GLN A 154 -12.48 17.40 10.22
CA GLN A 154 -11.41 16.39 10.35
C GLN A 154 -10.05 17.10 10.49
N SER A 155 -9.91 17.82 11.61
CA SER A 155 -8.69 18.24 12.31
C SER A 155 -7.42 18.46 11.49
N LYS A 156 -6.97 19.73 11.37
CA LYS A 156 -5.55 20.25 11.34
C LYS A 156 -4.45 19.50 10.57
N ASN A 157 -4.75 18.40 9.90
CA ASN A 157 -3.82 17.46 9.33
C ASN A 157 -3.80 17.69 7.82
N MET A 158 -2.59 17.59 7.28
CA MET A 158 -2.33 17.72 5.86
C MET A 158 -3.11 16.65 5.09
N ILE A 159 -4.04 17.08 4.22
CA ILE A 159 -4.77 16.17 3.34
C ILE A 159 -3.82 15.76 2.22
N LEU A 160 -3.63 14.45 2.05
CA LEU A 160 -2.75 13.90 1.02
C LEU A 160 -3.57 13.43 -0.16
N ALA A 161 -3.05 13.68 -1.35
CA ALA A 161 -3.55 13.12 -2.58
C ALA A 161 -2.49 12.20 -3.18
N TYR A 162 -2.96 11.11 -3.76
CA TYR A 162 -2.11 10.09 -4.37
C TYR A 162 -2.43 9.94 -5.84
N LEU A 163 -1.38 9.95 -6.66
CA LEU A 163 -1.43 9.50 -8.03
C LEU A 163 -1.21 7.99 -8.04
N ILE A 164 -2.15 7.27 -8.66
CA ILE A 164 -2.16 5.81 -8.66
C ILE A 164 -2.05 5.32 -10.09
N LYS A 165 -1.05 4.49 -10.35
CA LYS A 165 -0.86 3.81 -11.63
C LYS A 165 -1.20 2.34 -11.48
N ASN A 166 -2.12 1.82 -12.30
CA ASN A 166 -2.54 0.42 -12.28
C ASN A 166 -2.90 -0.13 -10.88
N GLY A 167 -3.43 0.73 -9.99
CA GLY A 167 -3.80 0.37 -8.62
C GLY A 167 -2.70 0.53 -7.56
N THR A 168 -1.49 0.93 -7.92
CA THR A 168 -0.39 1.20 -6.98
C THR A 168 -0.10 2.71 -6.87
N PRO A 169 0.05 3.28 -5.67
CA PRO A 169 0.49 4.66 -5.51
C PRO A 169 1.89 4.87 -6.09
N VAL A 170 2.07 5.89 -6.93
CA VAL A 170 3.36 6.24 -7.56
C VAL A 170 3.87 7.61 -7.14
N GLU A 171 2.97 8.54 -6.79
CA GLU A 171 3.33 9.89 -6.35
C GLU A 171 2.34 10.37 -5.29
N VAL A 172 2.79 11.23 -4.38
CA VAL A 172 1.98 11.82 -3.31
C VAL A 172 2.19 13.32 -3.26
N ASN A 173 1.11 14.08 -3.19
CA ASN A 173 1.14 15.54 -3.05
C ASN A 173 0.18 16.02 -1.98
N ILE A 174 0.42 17.26 -1.53
CA ILE A 174 -0.50 17.96 -0.63
C ILE A 174 -1.72 18.38 -1.43
N TRP A 175 -2.91 18.16 -0.87
CA TRP A 175 -4.16 18.63 -1.45
C TRP A 175 -4.40 20.10 -1.10
N ASP A 176 -4.62 20.96 -2.11
CA ASP A 176 -5.01 22.35 -1.91
C ASP A 176 -6.51 22.41 -1.57
N THR A 177 -6.83 22.62 -0.30
CA THR A 177 -8.22 22.70 0.18
C THR A 177 -8.93 23.99 -0.22
N GLU A 178 -8.21 25.03 -0.62
CA GLU A 178 -8.82 26.29 -1.08
C GLU A 178 -9.26 26.17 -2.53
N LYS A 179 -8.41 25.59 -3.37
CA LYS A 179 -8.70 25.37 -4.80
C LYS A 179 -9.41 24.06 -5.08
N MET A 180 -9.48 23.15 -4.11
CA MET A 180 -10.01 21.79 -4.27
C MET A 180 -9.36 21.05 -5.45
N MET A 181 -8.04 21.18 -5.56
CA MET A 181 -7.25 20.53 -6.60
C MET A 181 -5.81 20.26 -6.15
N THR A 182 -5.11 19.43 -6.92
CA THR A 182 -3.65 19.32 -6.86
C THR A 182 -3.12 18.95 -8.24
N THR A 183 -1.84 19.20 -8.47
CA THR A 183 -1.17 18.83 -9.72
C THR A 183 -0.01 17.91 -9.40
N PHE A 184 0.08 16.79 -10.09
CA PHE A 184 1.23 15.88 -10.06
C PHE A 184 2.08 16.09 -11.31
N THR A 185 3.39 15.96 -11.15
CA THR A 185 4.33 16.14 -12.27
C THR A 185 5.30 14.98 -12.28
N LEU A 186 5.06 14.03 -13.18
CA LEU A 186 5.99 12.95 -13.44
C LEU A 186 7.09 13.46 -14.38
N ARG A 187 8.30 13.61 -13.84
CA ARG A 187 9.43 14.18 -14.58
C ARG A 187 10.15 13.16 -15.44
N ASP A 188 10.69 13.62 -16.57
CA ASP A 188 11.56 12.82 -17.44
C ASP A 188 10.96 11.44 -17.80
N VAL A 189 9.71 11.41 -18.27
CA VAL A 189 8.93 10.18 -18.43
C VAL A 189 9.58 9.18 -19.40
N ARG A 190 9.45 7.89 -19.08
CA ARG A 190 9.98 6.76 -19.85
C ARG A 190 8.86 5.90 -20.39
N ILE A 191 9.14 5.05 -21.38
CA ILE A 191 8.11 4.16 -21.98
C ILE A 191 7.39 3.32 -20.92
N GLU A 192 8.09 2.89 -19.87
CA GLU A 192 7.52 2.15 -18.73
C GLU A 192 6.48 2.95 -17.93
N ASP A 193 6.51 4.28 -17.97
CA ASP A 193 5.57 5.19 -17.31
C ASP A 193 4.20 5.25 -18.00
N ALA A 194 4.08 4.73 -19.22
CA ALA A 194 2.79 4.68 -19.91
C ALA A 194 1.79 3.80 -19.13
N GLY A 195 0.51 4.12 -19.28
CA GLY A 195 -0.58 3.32 -18.71
C GLY A 195 -1.68 4.14 -18.05
N THR A 196 -2.47 3.46 -17.23
CA THR A 196 -3.69 4.01 -16.67
C THR A 196 -3.45 4.61 -15.29
N TYR A 197 -3.77 5.89 -15.17
CA TYR A 197 -3.63 6.68 -13.97
C TYR A 197 -4.98 7.06 -13.38
N SER A 198 -5.05 7.11 -12.06
CA SER A 198 -6.19 7.60 -11.29
C SER A 198 -5.69 8.44 -10.12
N CYS A 199 -6.61 9.19 -9.51
CA CYS A 199 -6.29 10.10 -8.43
C CYS A 199 -7.24 9.92 -7.26
N VAL A 200 -6.69 9.81 -6.05
CA VAL A 200 -7.49 9.72 -4.82
C VAL A 200 -6.97 10.66 -3.75
N ILE A 201 -7.90 11.15 -2.94
CA ILE A 201 -7.63 12.01 -1.79
C ILE A 201 -7.85 11.17 -0.55
N LEU A 202 -6.86 11.09 0.34
CA LEU A 202 -6.97 10.31 1.57
C LEU A 202 -7.43 11.21 2.72
N LEU A 203 -8.51 10.79 3.39
CA LEU A 203 -9.09 11.53 4.52
C LEU A 203 -8.39 11.21 5.85
N ASN A 204 -7.53 10.18 5.87
CA ASN A 204 -6.76 9.74 7.03
C ASN A 204 -5.24 9.77 6.75
N ILE A 205 -4.44 9.84 7.81
CA ILE A 205 -3.01 10.20 7.73
C ILE A 205 -2.14 9.10 7.09
N LEU A 206 -2.59 7.83 7.02
CA LEU A 206 -1.82 6.75 6.41
C LEU A 206 -2.70 5.72 5.70
N PRO A 207 -2.28 5.24 4.52
CA PRO A 207 -2.91 4.08 3.91
C PRO A 207 -2.66 2.85 4.81
N TYR A 208 -3.71 2.31 5.40
CA TYR A 208 -3.60 1.10 6.22
C TYR A 208 -3.54 -0.14 5.31
N HIS A 209 -2.84 -1.19 5.77
CA HIS A 209 -2.71 -2.44 5.03
C HIS A 209 -4.08 -3.02 4.69
N GLY A 210 -4.39 -3.17 3.39
CA GLY A 210 -5.64 -3.74 2.91
C GLY A 210 -6.58 -2.78 2.19
N MET A 211 -6.23 -1.48 2.09
CA MET A 211 -7.00 -0.51 1.31
C MET A 211 -7.11 -0.94 -0.15
N ARG A 212 -8.35 -1.14 -0.63
CA ARG A 212 -8.65 -1.46 -2.03
C ARG A 212 -9.22 -0.22 -2.71
N LEU A 213 -8.44 0.35 -3.63
CA LEU A 213 -8.85 1.48 -4.43
C LEU A 213 -9.63 0.97 -5.64
N HIS A 214 -10.94 1.17 -5.64
CA HIS A 214 -11.84 0.72 -6.70
C HIS A 214 -11.86 1.74 -7.85
N GLN A 215 -11.30 1.36 -8.99
CA GLN A 215 -11.02 2.27 -10.11
C GLN A 215 -12.32 2.78 -10.77
N ASN A 216 -12.63 4.07 -10.68
CA ASN A 216 -13.82 4.62 -11.37
C ASN A 216 -13.53 5.84 -12.26
N ILE A 217 -12.44 6.58 -12.05
CA ILE A 217 -12.05 7.71 -12.91
C ILE A 217 -10.56 7.59 -13.26
N THR A 218 -10.27 7.41 -14.54
CA THR A 218 -8.90 7.18 -15.03
C THR A 218 -8.58 7.98 -16.29
N VAL A 219 -7.29 8.22 -16.51
CA VAL A 219 -6.73 8.73 -17.76
C VAL A 219 -5.60 7.81 -18.21
N ASN A 220 -5.40 7.70 -19.53
CA ASN A 220 -4.30 6.93 -20.09
C ASN A 220 -3.18 7.89 -20.51
N LEU A 221 -1.98 7.70 -19.98
CA LEU A 221 -0.78 8.40 -20.43
C LEU A 221 -0.12 7.57 -21.53
N GLU A 222 0.03 8.18 -22.71
CA GLU A 222 0.75 7.61 -23.83
C GLU A 222 2.11 8.30 -23.99
N ILE A 223 3.14 7.51 -24.24
CA ILE A 223 4.51 8.00 -24.32
C ILE A 223 5.05 7.82 -25.72
N THR A 224 5.43 8.93 -26.34
CA THR A 224 5.91 8.93 -27.73
C THR A 224 7.43 8.93 -27.76
N VAL A 225 8.02 8.03 -28.53
CA VAL A 225 9.47 8.08 -28.78
C VAL A 225 9.68 9.08 -29.90
N ASN A 226 10.50 10.11 -29.66
CA ASN A 226 10.84 11.08 -30.69
C ASN A 226 11.64 10.38 -31.80
N SER A 227 10.91 9.86 -32.80
CA SER A 227 11.42 9.00 -33.87
C SER A 227 12.49 9.68 -34.73
N SER A 228 12.56 11.02 -34.69
CA SER A 228 13.53 11.81 -35.44
C SER A 228 14.98 11.46 -35.08
N ILE A 229 15.29 11.24 -33.80
CA ILE A 229 16.65 10.90 -33.37
C ILE A 229 17.01 9.46 -33.79
N ASN A 230 16.08 8.52 -33.60
CA ASN A 230 16.30 7.12 -34.01
C ASN A 230 16.45 7.00 -35.53
N LYS A 231 15.67 7.76 -36.31
CA LYS A 231 15.80 7.80 -37.77
C LYS A 231 17.16 8.37 -38.20
N VAL A 232 17.64 9.45 -37.57
CA VAL A 232 18.96 10.01 -37.87
C VAL A 232 20.08 9.05 -37.49
N ILE A 233 20.00 8.39 -36.33
CA ILE A 233 20.98 7.39 -35.89
C ILE A 233 20.99 6.18 -36.83
N ILE A 234 19.83 5.67 -37.23
CA ILE A 234 19.74 4.53 -38.16
C ILE A 234 20.31 4.91 -39.54
N VAL A 235 19.96 6.07 -40.08
CA VAL A 235 20.47 6.52 -41.40
C VAL A 235 21.98 6.76 -41.36
N THR A 236 22.50 7.37 -40.30
CA THR A 236 23.94 7.63 -40.15
C THR A 236 24.73 6.33 -39.97
N THR A 237 24.26 5.40 -39.13
CA THR A 237 24.89 4.09 -38.93
C THR A 237 24.89 3.25 -40.21
N CYS A 238 23.76 3.17 -40.93
CA CYS A 238 23.69 2.49 -42.23
C CYS A 238 24.65 3.11 -43.26
N SER A 239 24.76 4.43 -43.32
CA SER A 239 25.66 5.13 -44.25
C SER A 239 27.13 4.80 -43.96
N ILE A 240 27.53 4.78 -42.68
CA ILE A 240 28.89 4.40 -42.27
C ILE A 240 29.20 2.95 -42.64
N ILE A 241 28.26 2.03 -42.40
CA ILE A 241 28.43 0.60 -42.74
C ILE A 241 28.64 0.43 -44.25
N VAL A 242 27.83 1.09 -45.08
CA VAL A 242 27.97 1.03 -46.55
C VAL A 242 29.33 1.58 -47.00
N LEU A 243 29.79 2.69 -46.41
CA LEU A 243 31.11 3.25 -46.71
C LEU A 243 32.22 2.28 -46.33
N LEU A 244 32.18 1.67 -45.14
CA LEU A 244 33.16 0.68 -44.72
C LEU A 244 33.18 -0.54 -45.66
N PHE A 245 32.02 -1.07 -46.03
CA PHE A 245 31.92 -2.17 -47.00
C PHE A 245 32.54 -1.79 -48.35
N SER A 246 32.29 -0.57 -48.84
CA SER A 246 32.88 -0.11 -50.10
C SER A 246 34.41 -0.01 -50.04
N LEU A 247 34.96 0.43 -48.91
CA LEU A 247 36.40 0.50 -48.66
C LEU A 247 37.01 -0.89 -48.57
N PHE A 248 36.36 -1.83 -47.86
CA PHE A 248 36.80 -3.22 -47.80
C PHE A 248 36.83 -3.86 -49.19
N LEU A 249 35.78 -3.67 -50.00
CA LEU A 249 35.73 -4.17 -51.37
C LEU A 249 36.82 -3.53 -52.25
N GLY A 250 37.08 -2.23 -52.08
CA GLY A 250 38.14 -1.50 -52.79
C GLY A 250 39.55 -2.00 -52.44
N ILE A 251 39.83 -2.17 -51.14
CA ILE A 251 41.11 -2.72 -50.65
C ILE A 251 41.27 -4.17 -51.13
N TRP A 252 40.23 -4.99 -51.05
CA TRP A 252 40.24 -6.36 -51.54
C TRP A 252 40.53 -6.43 -53.05
N ALA A 253 39.96 -5.54 -53.85
CA ALA A 253 40.25 -5.42 -55.29
C ALA A 253 41.70 -4.97 -55.57
N LEU A 254 42.27 -4.08 -54.75
CA LEU A 254 43.67 -3.66 -54.87
C LEU A 254 44.65 -4.78 -54.51
N ILE A 255 44.36 -5.56 -53.46
CA ILE A 255 45.15 -6.74 -53.09
C ILE A 255 45.10 -7.77 -54.22
N ARG A 256 43.92 -8.04 -54.79
CA ARG A 256 43.77 -8.95 -55.94
C ARG A 256 44.55 -8.47 -57.17
N LYS A 257 44.59 -7.17 -57.45
CA LYS A 257 45.39 -6.60 -58.55
C LYS A 257 46.89 -6.66 -58.30
N ARG A 258 47.36 -6.55 -57.05
CA ARG A 258 48.79 -6.66 -56.70
C ARG A 258 49.30 -8.09 -56.55
N GLY A 259 48.42 -9.10 -56.55
CA GLY A 259 48.77 -10.52 -56.52
C GLY A 259 49.26 -11.13 -57.84
N CYS A 260 49.26 -10.38 -58.96
CA CYS A 260 49.70 -10.88 -60.27
C CYS A 260 51.17 -10.56 -60.63
N LEU A 261 52.03 -10.22 -59.67
CA LEU A 261 53.45 -9.95 -59.95
C LEU A 261 54.37 -10.39 -58.80
N ARG A 262 54.59 -11.69 -58.70
CA ARG A 262 55.88 -12.29 -58.29
C ARG A 262 55.96 -13.75 -58.80
N ILE A 263 56.41 -13.90 -60.05
CA ILE A 263 57.21 -15.04 -60.47
C ILE A 263 58.40 -14.44 -61.21
N ASN A 264 59.57 -14.46 -60.57
CA ASN A 264 60.82 -14.47 -61.32
C ASN A 264 61.53 -15.77 -60.99
N VAL A 265 61.79 -16.47 -62.09
CA VAL A 265 62.46 -17.74 -62.25
C VAL A 265 63.94 -17.55 -61.95
N GLU A 266 64.54 -18.44 -61.17
CA GLU A 266 65.92 -18.83 -61.42
C GLU A 266 66.07 -20.34 -61.26
N ARG A 267 66.40 -20.95 -62.40
CA ARG A 267 66.55 -22.37 -62.68
C ARG A 267 68.00 -22.73 -62.37
N SER A 268 68.24 -23.60 -61.40
CA SER A 268 69.51 -24.31 -61.27
C SER A 268 69.26 -25.81 -61.17
N SER A 269 70.17 -26.54 -61.78
CA SER A 269 70.08 -27.86 -62.34
C SER A 269 70.27 -29.02 -61.35
N ASN A 270 69.77 -30.19 -61.77
CA ASN A 270 70.30 -31.54 -61.50
C ASN A 270 70.07 -32.16 -60.11
N ASN A 271 69.19 -33.17 -60.02
CA ASN A 271 69.60 -34.58 -60.00
C ASN A 271 68.40 -35.50 -59.69
N GLU A 272 68.44 -36.69 -60.28
CA GLU A 272 67.60 -37.85 -60.00
C GLU A 272 67.61 -38.22 -58.51
N THR A 273 66.47 -38.62 -57.96
CA THR A 273 66.28 -39.94 -57.30
C THR A 273 64.82 -40.17 -56.93
N GLU A 274 64.28 -41.26 -57.46
CA GLU A 274 63.41 -42.25 -56.79
C GLU A 274 63.01 -41.99 -55.33
N LEU A 275 61.70 -42.05 -55.02
CA LEU A 275 61.02 -43.16 -54.28
C LEU A 275 59.70 -42.67 -53.63
N ARG A 276 58.64 -43.49 -53.76
CA ARG A 276 57.46 -43.69 -52.87
C ARG A 276 56.84 -42.44 -52.20
N GLY A 277 55.59 -42.06 -52.46
CA GLY A 277 54.38 -42.88 -52.40
C GLY A 277 53.78 -42.85 -50.99
N THR A 278 52.68 -42.12 -50.78
CA THR A 278 51.53 -42.50 -49.93
C THR A 278 50.40 -41.48 -50.03
N GLU A 279 49.24 -41.97 -50.46
CA GLU A 279 47.91 -41.44 -50.13
C GLU A 279 47.71 -41.44 -48.59
N ILE A 280 46.70 -40.71 -48.09
CA ILE A 280 45.58 -41.27 -47.29
C ILE A 280 44.72 -40.14 -46.64
N TYR A 281 43.44 -40.20 -47.01
CA TYR A 281 42.17 -40.02 -46.27
C TYR A 281 41.81 -38.80 -45.41
N TYR A 282 40.58 -38.34 -45.68
CA TYR A 282 39.67 -37.68 -44.76
C TYR A 282 39.09 -38.67 -43.76
N GLU A 283 38.88 -38.24 -42.51
CA GLU A 283 38.03 -38.94 -41.56
C GLU A 283 36.96 -37.98 -41.01
N GLU A 284 35.73 -38.35 -41.30
CA GLU A 284 34.48 -37.78 -40.81
C GLU A 284 34.11 -38.57 -39.56
N VAL A 285 33.83 -37.92 -38.42
CA VAL A 285 33.28 -38.61 -37.24
C VAL A 285 32.08 -37.87 -36.69
N HIS A 286 31.00 -38.65 -36.63
CA HIS A 286 29.66 -38.43 -36.11
C HIS A 286 29.56 -37.86 -34.69
N ASN A 287 28.47 -37.11 -34.52
CA ASN A 287 27.79 -36.84 -33.25
C ASN A 287 27.05 -38.11 -32.77
N PRO A 288 26.85 -38.32 -31.45
CA PRO A 288 25.45 -38.32 -31.00
C PRO A 288 25.18 -37.77 -29.59
N HIS A 289 23.97 -37.22 -29.47
CA HIS A 289 23.10 -36.91 -28.33
C HIS A 289 23.49 -37.30 -26.89
N THR A 290 23.19 -36.37 -25.96
CA THR A 290 22.32 -36.61 -24.78
C THR A 290 21.62 -35.32 -24.31
N SER A 291 20.40 -35.49 -23.81
CA SER A 291 19.56 -34.59 -22.99
C SER A 291 20.29 -34.11 -21.71
N ASP A 292 19.88 -33.11 -20.93
CA ASP A 292 18.54 -32.78 -20.42
C ASP A 292 18.53 -31.38 -19.74
N THR A 293 17.33 -30.80 -19.65
CA THR A 293 16.82 -29.82 -18.64
C THR A 293 17.74 -28.77 -18.00
N GLY A 294 17.39 -27.49 -18.19
CA GLY A 294 17.86 -26.37 -17.37
C GLY A 294 16.76 -25.34 -17.15
N ASP A 295 16.04 -25.47 -16.03
CA ASP A 295 15.09 -24.48 -15.49
C ASP A 295 15.80 -23.17 -15.16
N THR A 296 15.28 -22.05 -15.69
CA THR A 296 15.71 -20.71 -15.27
C THR A 296 14.91 -20.31 -14.03
N GLN A 297 15.55 -20.47 -12.87
CA GLN A 297 15.04 -20.09 -11.56
C GLN A 297 14.86 -18.57 -11.46
N HIS A 298 13.65 -18.13 -11.12
CA HIS A 298 13.33 -16.76 -10.72
C HIS A 298 14.14 -16.39 -9.47
N VAL A 299 14.94 -15.32 -9.60
CA VAL A 299 15.63 -14.68 -8.47
C VAL A 299 14.59 -13.93 -7.64
N VAL A 300 14.26 -14.49 -6.48
CA VAL A 300 13.51 -13.86 -5.40
C VAL A 300 14.46 -12.94 -4.64
N TRP A 301 14.13 -11.65 -4.56
CA TRP A 301 14.78 -10.75 -3.61
C TRP A 301 14.13 -10.91 -2.24
N SER A 302 14.86 -11.56 -1.33
CA SER A 302 14.60 -11.55 0.11
C SER A 302 15.57 -10.55 0.74
N ALA A 303 15.06 -9.49 1.35
CA ALA A 303 15.82 -8.68 2.29
C ALA A 303 15.45 -9.14 3.69
N SER A 304 16.37 -9.87 4.30
CA SER A 304 16.39 -10.30 5.69
C SER A 304 16.80 -9.14 6.62
N GLU A 305 16.21 -9.17 7.82
CA GLU A 305 16.86 -8.93 9.11
C GLU A 305 17.60 -7.60 9.32
N PHE A 306 16.96 -6.70 10.09
CA PHE A 306 17.68 -5.88 11.04
C PHE A 306 17.29 -6.31 12.46
N ALA A 307 18.30 -6.72 13.21
CA ALA A 307 18.23 -7.21 14.56
C ALA A 307 17.96 -6.09 15.57
N ASP A 308 17.27 -6.48 16.63
CA ASP A 308 17.27 -5.88 17.96
C ASP A 308 18.68 -5.56 18.48
N SER A 309 18.82 -4.41 19.14
CA SER A 309 19.66 -4.31 20.34
C SER A 309 19.31 -3.09 21.20
N SER A 310 18.95 -3.41 22.45
CA SER A 310 19.22 -2.72 23.73
C SER A 310 18.62 -1.34 24.03
N GLU A 311 17.51 -1.37 24.79
CA GLU A 311 17.48 -1.09 26.24
C GLU A 311 18.49 -0.06 26.80
N SER A 312 17.97 1.07 27.29
CA SER A 312 18.53 1.78 28.45
C SER A 312 17.41 2.51 29.18
N ASP A 313 17.01 1.94 30.32
CA ASP A 313 16.30 2.61 31.39
C ASP A 313 17.19 3.71 31.98
N GLU A 314 16.67 4.93 32.13
CA GLU A 314 17.07 5.82 33.22
C GLU A 314 15.83 6.42 33.86
N ASP A 315 15.56 5.89 35.05
CA ASP A 315 14.68 6.39 36.08
C ASP A 315 15.38 7.60 36.76
N TYR A 316 14.73 8.77 36.79
CA TYR A 316 15.12 9.83 37.71
C TYR A 316 13.87 10.53 38.25
N ASN A 317 13.43 10.06 39.42
CA ASN A 317 12.54 10.80 40.30
C ASN A 317 13.33 11.78 41.18
N ASP A 318 12.78 12.99 41.29
CA ASP A 318 12.48 13.70 42.54
C ASP A 318 13.15 15.07 42.82
N VAL A 319 12.27 15.92 43.37
CA VAL A 319 12.40 17.15 44.16
C VAL A 319 12.79 18.47 43.48
N GLY A 320 11.86 19.43 43.55
CA GLY A 320 12.20 20.85 43.43
C GLY A 320 11.01 21.82 43.35
N SER A 321 10.27 21.99 44.44
CA SER A 321 9.32 23.09 44.62
C SER A 321 10.01 24.47 44.52
N ILE A 322 9.47 25.42 43.76
CA ILE A 322 9.57 26.86 44.09
C ILE A 322 8.27 27.57 43.69
N THR A 323 7.54 28.02 44.71
CA THR A 323 6.60 29.14 44.71
C THR A 323 7.33 30.48 44.58
N VAL A 324 6.86 31.35 43.69
CA VAL A 324 6.55 32.79 43.95
C VAL A 324 5.35 33.15 43.09
#